data_AF-A0AAT9GVF2-F1
#
_entry.id   AF-A0AAT9GVF2-F1
#
_cell.length_a   1.000
_cell.length_b   1.000
_cell.length_c   1.000
_cell.angle_alpha   90.00
_cell.angle_beta   90.00
_cell.angle_gamma   90.00
#
_symmetry.space_group_name_H-M   'P 1'
#
loop_
_entity.id
_entity.type
_entity.pdbx_description
1 polymer ?
#
loop_
_entity_poly.entity_id
_entity_poly.type
_entity_poly.pdbx_seq_one_letter_code
_entity_poly.pdbx_strand_id
1 'polypeptide(L)'
;MKGALRDSITEAISIAKEEINNAIERKSWRKKALKLMVYGANWSLLERETKVSSETLSSFLDKLERLHIVEKKEKVYIVTDPVYRKAILNL
;
A
#
# COMPACT_ATOMS: atom_id res chain seq x y z
N MET A 1 28.16 -14.12 3.73
CA MET A 1 27.42 -13.17 2.88
C MET A 1 25.92 -13.45 2.74
N LYS A 2 25.43 -14.70 2.69
CA LYS A 2 23.98 -14.99 2.56
C LYS A 2 23.10 -14.54 3.76
N GLY A 3 23.67 -14.39 4.97
CA GLY A 3 22.96 -13.90 6.16
C GLY A 3 22.67 -12.40 6.09
N ALA A 4 23.70 -11.57 5.94
CA ALA A 4 23.58 -10.11 5.97
C ALA A 4 22.55 -9.54 4.99
N LEU A 5 22.53 -9.99 3.72
CA LEU A 5 21.52 -9.52 2.75
C LEU A 5 20.10 -9.93 3.15
N ARG A 6 19.93 -11.15 3.68
CA ARG A 6 18.63 -11.64 4.13
C ARG A 6 18.15 -10.87 5.35
N ASP A 7 19.05 -10.55 6.27
CA ASP A 7 18.74 -9.79 7.47
C ASP A 7 18.34 -8.36 7.11
N SER A 8 19.08 -7.69 6.21
CA SER A 8 18.71 -6.36 5.70
C SER A 8 17.37 -6.34 4.98
N ILE A 9 17.04 -7.36 4.17
CA ILE A 9 15.72 -7.45 3.53
C ILE A 9 14.62 -7.63 4.58
N THR A 10 14.87 -8.44 5.61
CA THR A 10 13.90 -8.68 6.69
C THR A 10 13.64 -7.41 7.49
N GLU A 11 14.69 -6.67 7.81
CA GLU A 11 14.61 -5.37 8.49
C GLU A 11 13.86 -4.34 7.64
N ALA A 12 14.18 -4.23 6.34
CA ALA A 12 13.48 -3.34 5.42
C ALA A 12 11.97 -3.65 5.34
N ILE A 13 11.59 -4.95 5.30
CA ILE A 13 10.19 -5.35 5.35
C ILE A 13 9.54 -4.97 6.68
N SER A 14 10.27 -5.07 7.81
CA SER A 14 9.76 -4.68 9.12
C SER A 14 9.48 -3.19 9.20
N ILE A 15 10.42 -2.36 8.74
CA ILE A 15 10.27 -0.90 8.69
C ILE A 15 9.09 -0.52 7.79
N ALA A 16 9.02 -1.11 6.59
CA ALA A 16 7.91 -0.87 5.67
C ALA A 16 6.55 -1.26 6.27
N LYS A 17 6.49 -2.36 7.04
CA LYS A 17 5.25 -2.75 7.75
C LYS A 17 4.81 -1.69 8.75
N GLU A 18 5.73 -1.10 9.49
CA GLU A 18 5.42 -0.03 10.45
C GLU A 18 4.91 1.23 9.74
N GLU A 19 5.58 1.65 8.67
CA GLU A 19 5.15 2.77 7.83
C GLU A 19 3.75 2.55 7.25
N ILE A 20 3.47 1.35 6.73
CA ILE A 20 2.13 1.03 6.21
C ILE A 20 1.10 1.05 7.33
N ASN A 21 1.40 0.48 8.51
CA ASN A 21 0.49 0.50 9.65
C ASN A 21 0.12 1.93 10.06
N ASN A 22 1.10 2.85 10.03
CA ASN A 22 0.89 4.28 10.26
C ASN A 22 0.09 4.92 9.12
N ALA A 23 0.34 4.56 7.87
CA ALA A 23 -0.39 5.08 6.72
C ALA A 23 -1.89 4.68 6.76
N ILE A 24 -2.18 3.43 7.13
CA ILE A 24 -3.56 2.91 7.20
C ILE A 24 -4.31 3.28 8.48
N GLU A 25 -3.62 3.76 9.52
CA GLU A 25 -4.24 4.14 10.81
C GLU A 25 -5.15 3.04 11.38
N ARG A 26 -4.77 1.77 11.19
CA ARG A 26 -5.55 0.56 11.57
C ARG A 26 -6.97 0.49 10.98
N LYS A 27 -7.30 1.27 9.94
CA LYS A 27 -8.61 1.22 9.27
C LYS A 27 -8.65 0.05 8.29
N SER A 28 -9.62 -0.86 8.47
CA SER A 28 -9.77 -2.08 7.67
C SER A 28 -9.93 -1.79 6.17
N TRP A 29 -10.67 -0.74 5.80
CA TRP A 29 -10.87 -0.37 4.39
C TRP A 29 -9.58 0.12 3.71
N ARG A 30 -8.68 0.81 4.44
CA ARG A 30 -7.38 1.26 3.92
C ARG A 30 -6.45 0.07 3.67
N LYS A 31 -6.44 -0.90 4.58
CA LYS A 31 -5.76 -2.19 4.39
C LYS A 31 -6.30 -2.92 3.17
N LYS A 32 -7.63 -2.97 2.99
CA LYS A 32 -8.27 -3.59 1.81
C LYS A 32 -7.83 -2.88 0.51
N ALA A 33 -7.87 -1.55 0.48
CA ALA A 33 -7.43 -0.76 -0.67
C ALA A 33 -5.97 -1.06 -1.06
N LEU A 34 -5.04 -1.06 -0.09
CA LEU A 34 -3.63 -1.39 -0.36
C LEU A 34 -3.47 -2.80 -0.93
N LYS A 35 -4.18 -3.80 -0.38
CA LYS A 35 -4.12 -5.18 -0.92
C LYS A 35 -4.61 -5.26 -2.37
N LEU A 36 -5.62 -4.47 -2.74
CA LEU A 36 -6.06 -4.37 -4.14
C LEU A 36 -4.99 -3.72 -5.03
N MET A 37 -4.37 -2.62 -4.58
CA MET A 37 -3.33 -1.91 -5.34
C MET A 37 -2.03 -2.70 -5.51
N VAL A 38 -1.75 -3.69 -4.67
CA VAL A 38 -0.65 -4.65 -4.93
C VAL A 38 -0.86 -5.38 -6.26
N TYR A 39 -2.10 -5.69 -6.64
CA TYR A 39 -2.43 -6.32 -7.91
C TYR A 39 -2.76 -5.32 -9.04
N GLY A 40 -2.74 -4.02 -8.72
CA GLY A 40 -3.25 -2.96 -9.58
C GLY A 40 -4.76 -2.82 -9.43
N ALA A 41 -5.20 -1.61 -9.09
CA ALA A 41 -6.62 -1.31 -8.93
C ALA A 41 -6.97 0.02 -9.59
N ASN A 42 -8.07 0.05 -10.34
CA ASN A 42 -8.62 1.30 -10.83
C ASN A 42 -9.54 1.95 -9.78
N TRP A 43 -9.91 3.20 -10.01
CA TRP A 43 -10.78 3.98 -9.11
C TRP A 43 -12.09 3.23 -8.79
N SER A 44 -12.81 2.77 -9.81
CA SER A 44 -14.11 2.12 -9.64
C SER A 44 -14.05 0.86 -8.78
N LEU A 45 -12.98 0.07 -8.91
CA LEU A 45 -12.74 -1.10 -8.06
C LEU A 45 -12.50 -0.67 -6.60
N LEU A 46 -11.64 0.33 -6.38
CA LEU A 46 -11.35 0.81 -5.03
C LEU A 46 -12.59 1.37 -4.35
N GLU A 47 -13.36 2.20 -5.03
CA GLU A 47 -14.60 2.78 -4.52
C GLU A 47 -15.62 1.69 -4.16
N ARG A 48 -15.88 0.76 -5.09
CA ARG A 48 -16.81 -0.37 -4.87
C ARG A 48 -16.41 -1.24 -3.69
N GLU A 49 -15.12 -1.57 -3.58
CA GLU A 49 -14.64 -2.52 -2.58
C GLU A 49 -14.45 -1.92 -1.20
N THR A 50 -14.10 -0.63 -1.12
CA THR A 50 -13.87 0.07 0.16
C THR A 50 -15.15 0.65 0.75
N LYS A 51 -16.15 0.98 -0.08
CA LYS A 51 -17.44 1.55 0.33
C LYS A 51 -17.32 2.82 1.17
N VAL A 52 -16.32 3.65 0.87
CA VAL A 52 -16.14 4.98 1.48
C VAL A 52 -16.50 6.07 0.47
N SER A 53 -16.65 7.32 0.93
CA SER A 53 -16.89 8.44 0.01
C SER A 53 -15.72 8.66 -0.94
N SER A 54 -16.02 9.21 -2.12
CA SER A 54 -15.01 9.59 -3.12
C SER A 54 -13.94 10.52 -2.53
N GLU A 55 -14.33 11.49 -1.69
CA GLU A 55 -13.40 12.42 -1.03
C GLU A 55 -12.49 11.69 -0.05
N THR A 56 -13.05 10.75 0.72
CA THR A 56 -12.30 9.95 1.69
C THR A 56 -11.28 9.05 0.98
N LEU A 57 -11.68 8.44 -0.14
CA LEU A 57 -10.80 7.61 -0.95
C LEU A 57 -9.71 8.46 -1.62
N SER A 58 -10.06 9.60 -2.22
CA SER A 58 -9.11 10.52 -2.86
C SER A 58 -8.06 10.99 -1.87
N SER A 59 -8.47 11.50 -0.70
CA SER A 59 -7.55 11.96 0.34
C SER A 59 -6.58 10.87 0.80
N PHE A 60 -7.04 9.63 0.86
CA PHE A 60 -6.17 8.50 1.20
C PHE A 60 -5.19 8.15 0.08
N LEU A 61 -5.63 8.14 -1.17
CA LEU A 61 -4.74 7.89 -2.32
C LEU A 61 -3.69 9.00 -2.45
N ASP A 62 -4.08 10.26 -2.29
CA ASP A 62 -3.17 11.41 -2.28
C ASP A 62 -2.12 11.28 -1.18
N LYS A 63 -2.50 10.81 0.02
CA LYS A 63 -1.57 10.51 1.12
C LYS A 63 -0.56 9.43 0.70
N LEU A 64 -1.01 8.33 0.10
CA LEU A 64 -0.14 7.23 -0.32
C LEU A 64 0.82 7.61 -1.45
N GLU A 65 0.37 8.43 -2.40
CA GLU A 65 1.21 8.95 -3.48
C GLU A 65 2.31 9.88 -2.94
N ARG A 66 1.96 10.78 -2.01
CA ARG A 66 2.96 11.66 -1.35
C ARG A 66 3.99 10.88 -0.52
N LEU A 67 3.60 9.73 0.02
CA LEU A 67 4.49 8.84 0.74
C LEU A 67 5.27 7.90 -0.19
N HIS A 68 5.10 8.01 -1.52
CA HIS A 68 5.72 7.12 -2.51
C HIS A 68 5.42 5.62 -2.31
N ILE A 69 4.32 5.29 -1.62
CA ILE A 69 3.87 3.90 -1.42
C ILE A 69 3.10 3.40 -2.65
N VAL A 70 2.35 4.30 -3.29
CA VAL A 70 1.53 4.02 -4.46
C VAL A 70 1.88 5.00 -5.58
N GLU A 71 1.87 4.51 -6.81
CA GLU A 71 1.91 5.32 -8.01
C GLU A 71 0.62 5.12 -8.81
N LYS A 72 0.14 6.20 -9.44
CA LYS A 72 -0.91 6.13 -10.45
C LYS A 72 -0.30 6.04 -11.84
N LYS A 73 -0.48 4.92 -12.52
CA LYS A 73 -0.13 4.75 -13.93
C LYS A 73 -1.41 4.73 -14.76
N GLU A 74 -1.59 5.77 -15.57
CA GLU A 74 -2.83 6.04 -16.30
C GLU A 74 -4.06 6.09 -15.38
N LYS A 75 -4.83 4.99 -15.34
CA LYS A 75 -6.07 4.84 -14.55
C LYS A 75 -5.94 3.78 -13.44
N VAL A 76 -4.74 3.25 -13.21
CA VAL A 76 -4.48 2.16 -12.27
C VAL A 76 -3.51 2.62 -11.18
N TYR A 77 -3.88 2.39 -9.93
CA TYR A 77 -3.07 2.61 -8.75
C TYR A 77 -2.30 1.32 -8.44
N ILE A 78 -0.97 1.43 -8.30
CA ILE A 78 -0.07 0.30 -8.08
C ILE A 78 0.91 0.57 -6.95
N VAL A 79 1.24 -0.47 -6.18
CA VAL A 79 2.40 -0.46 -5.28
C VAL A 79 3.61 -0.95 -6.07
N THR A 80 4.57 -0.06 -6.36
CA THR A 80 5.74 -0.37 -7.20
C THR A 80 6.87 -1.02 -6.43
N ASP A 81 7.12 -0.60 -5.20
CA ASP A 81 8.23 -1.10 -4.39
C ASP A 81 8.00 -2.57 -3.92
N PRO A 82 8.92 -3.51 -4.22
CA PRO A 82 8.79 -4.91 -3.80
C PRO A 82 8.72 -5.13 -2.27
N VAL A 83 9.40 -4.29 -1.49
CA VAL A 83 9.39 -4.33 -0.02
C VAL A 83 8.01 -3.92 0.48
N TYR A 84 7.43 -2.82 -0.01
CA TYR A 84 6.06 -2.44 0.34
C TYR A 84 5.04 -3.50 -0.11
N ARG A 85 5.17 -4.05 -1.31
CA ARG A 85 4.30 -5.15 -1.79
C ARG A 85 4.35 -6.33 -0.81
N LYS A 86 5.55 -6.76 -0.42
CA LYS A 86 5.73 -7.86 0.52
C LYS A 86 5.17 -7.51 1.89
N ALA A 87 5.41 -6.31 2.39
CA ALA A 87 4.88 -5.85 3.67
C ALA A 87 3.34 -5.87 3.69
N ILE A 88 2.70 -5.32 2.64
CA ILE A 88 1.23 -5.27 2.51
C ILE A 88 0.59 -6.66 2.46
N LEU A 89 1.20 -7.60 1.72
CA LEU A 89 0.70 -8.97 1.62
C LEU A 89 0.81 -9.73 2.95
N ASN A 90 1.74 -9.33 3.82
CA ASN A 90 1.96 -9.91 5.15
C ASN A 90 1.35 -9.08 6.29
N LEU A 91 0.42 -8.16 5.99
CA LEU A 91 -0.40 -7.42 6.96
C LEU A 91 -1.64 -8.20 7.39
#